data_AF-A0A840V7H2-F1
#
_entry.id   AF-A0A840V7H2-F1
#
_cell.length_a   1.000
_cell.length_b   1.000
_cell.length_c   1.000
_cell.angle_alpha   90.00
_cell.angle_beta   90.00
_cell.angle_gamma   90.00
#
_symmetry.space_group_name_H-M   'P 1'
#
loop_
_entity.id
_entity.type
_entity.pdbx_description
1 polymer ?
#
loop_
_entity_poly.entity_id
_entity_poly.type
_entity_poly.pdbx_seq_one_letter_code
_entity_poly.pdbx_strand_id
1 'polypeptide(L)' 'MDNVFIERLWRSLKCEDIYLKDYYNLLELEGGVSRWIADDNRERIHQHHDYVTPWSVYRSQPGLAEAA' A
#
# COMPACT_ATOMS: atom_id res chain seq x y z
N MET A 1 -14.20 2.54 6.61
CA MET A 1 -12.84 2.83 6.12
C MET A 1 -12.50 4.20 6.65
N ASP A 2 -11.49 4.31 7.52
CA ASP A 2 -11.25 5.54 8.27
C ASP A 2 -10.26 6.44 7.53
N ASN A 3 -10.57 7.73 7.43
CA ASN A 3 -9.73 8.73 6.74
C ASN A 3 -8.29 8.74 7.28
N VAL A 4 -8.12 8.46 8.58
CA VAL A 4 -6.80 8.35 9.24
C VAL A 4 -5.91 7.28 8.62
N PHE A 5 -6.46 6.15 8.17
CA PHE A 5 -5.68 5.11 7.50
C PHE A 5 -5.15 5.60 6.15
N ILE A 6 -6.01 6.21 5.35
CA ILE A 6 -5.69 6.73 4.03
C ILE A 6 -4.59 7.80 4.15
N GLU A 7 -4.71 8.72 5.12
CA GLU A 7 -3.69 9.73 5.38
C GLU A 7 -2.33 9.14 5.78
N ARG A 8 -2.32 8.10 6.62
CA ARG A 8 -1.09 7.41 7.01
C ARG A 8 -0.43 6.72 5.82
N LEU A 9 -1.22 6.02 5.00
CA LEU A 9 -0.75 5.38 3.77
C LEU A 9 -0.06 6.40 2.86
N TRP A 10 -0.73 7.51 2.54
CA TRP A 10 -0.18 8.56 1.69
C TRP A 10 1.05 9.24 2.30
N ARG A 11 1.12 9.38 3.63
CA ARG A 11 2.31 9.92 4.29
C ARG A 11 3.51 8.97 4.14
N SER A 12 3.30 7.67 4.36
CA SER A 12 4.34 6.65 4.17
C SER A 12 4.81 6.61 2.73
N LEU A 13 3.91 6.50 1.75
CA LEU A 13 4.28 6.48 0.32
C LEU A 13 5.14 7.70 -0.07
N LYS A 14 4.72 8.90 0.34
CA LYS A 14 5.46 10.12 0.01
C LYS A 14 6.85 10.13 0.63
N CYS A 15 6.96 9.79 1.92
CA CYS A 15 8.22 9.87 2.65
C CYS A 15 9.19 8.71 2.34
N GLU A 16 8.67 7.51 2.08
CA GLU A 16 9.47 6.29 1.88
C GLU A 16 9.82 6.06 0.40
N ASP A 17 9.09 6.66 -0.55
CA ASP A 17 9.29 6.45 -1.98
C ASP A 17 9.43 7.75 -2.76
N ILE A 18 8.35 8.54 -2.86
CA ILE A 18 8.27 9.65 -3.81
C ILE A 18 9.34 10.72 -3.54
N TYR A 19 9.48 11.16 -2.30
CA TYR A 19 10.45 12.20 -1.93
C TYR A 19 11.91 11.71 -1.94
N LEU A 20 12.13 10.40 -1.81
CA LEU A 20 13.49 9.83 -1.82
C LEU A 20 13.99 9.57 -3.23
N LYS A 21 13.09 9.18 -4.14
CA LYS A 21 13.46 8.75 -5.49
C LYS A 21 13.42 9.86 -6.52
N ASP A 22 12.74 10.98 -6.22
CA ASP A 22 12.68 12.18 -7.06
C ASP A 22 12.46 11.84 -8.55
N TYR A 23 11.39 11.10 -8.81
CA TYR A 23 11.09 10.55 -10.14
C TYR A 23 11.10 11.66 -11.20
N TYR A 24 11.78 11.40 -12.31
CA TYR A 24 12.00 12.41 -13.35
C TYR A 24 10.74 12.69 -14.18
N ASN A 25 9.89 11.67 -14.35
CA ASN A 25 8.67 11.77 -15.14
C ASN A 25 7.53 10.93 -14.57
N LEU A 26 6.34 11.15 -15.12
CA LEU A 26 5.11 10.50 -14.62
C LEU A 26 5.11 8.98 -14.82
N LEU A 27 5.70 8.47 -15.90
CA LEU A 27 5.75 7.02 -16.17
C LEU A 27 6.60 6.30 -15.11
N GLU A 28 7.75 6.88 -14.75
CA GLU A 28 8.58 6.37 -13.65
C GLU A 28 7.88 6.44 -12.30
N LEU A 29 7.20 7.57 -12.02
CA LEU A 29 6.41 7.73 -10.80
C LEU A 29 5.31 6.67 -10.70
N GLU A 30 4.57 6.43 -11.79
CA GLU A 30 3.50 5.44 -11.83
C GLU A 30 4.02 4.02 -11.55
N GLY A 31 5.12 3.63 -12.19
CA GLY A 31 5.76 2.34 -11.93
C GLY A 31 6.30 2.24 -10.49
N GLY A 32 6.85 3.33 -9.98
CA GLY A 32 7.31 3.48 -8.60
C GLY A 32 6.21 3.27 -7.57
N VAL A 33 5.13 4.02 -7.69
CA VAL A 33 3.94 3.95 -6.82
C VAL A 33 3.30 2.56 -6.91
N SER A 34 3.17 1.99 -8.11
CA SER A 34 2.59 0.66 -8.29
C SER A 34 3.38 -0.42 -7.54
N ARG A 35 4.71 -0.35 -7.62
CA ARG A 35 5.59 -1.24 -6.86
C ARG A 35 5.45 -1.02 -5.35
N TRP A 36 5.52 0.23 -4.89
CA TRP A 36 5.41 0.54 -3.47
C TRP A 36 4.08 0.05 -2.87
N ILE A 37 2.95 0.22 -3.59
CA ILE A 37 1.64 -0.29 -3.16
C ILE A 37 1.61 -1.81 -3.14
N ALA A 38 2.24 -2.49 -4.11
CA ALA A 38 2.31 -3.95 -4.12
C ALA A 38 3.08 -4.47 -2.90
N ASP A 39 4.21 -3.83 -2.57
CA ASP A 39 5.06 -4.18 -1.44
C ASP A 39 4.35 -3.90 -0.11
N ASP A 40 3.72 -2.73 0.05
CA ASP A 40 2.94 -2.36 1.25
C ASP A 40 1.81 -3.37 1.51
N ASN A 41 1.08 -3.79 0.47
CA ASN A 41 0.00 -4.76 0.62
C ASN A 41 0.47 -6.19 0.91
N ARG A 42 1.63 -6.61 0.38
CA ARG A 42 2.05 -8.03 0.41
C ARG A 42 3.10 -8.33 1.46
N GLU A 43 3.90 -7.35 1.86
CA GLU A 43 5.07 -7.56 2.73
C GLU A 43 4.92 -6.84 4.07
N ARG A 44 4.26 -5.68 4.12
CA ARG A 44 4.13 -4.92 5.36
C ARG A 44 3.09 -5.57 6.28
N ILE A 45 3.52 -5.89 7.50
CA ILE A 45 2.62 -6.37 8.55
C ILE A 45 2.06 -5.19 9.34
N HIS A 46 0.76 -5.24 9.65
CA HIS A 46 0.08 -4.16 10.37
C HIS A 46 -0.39 -4.66 11.72
N GLN A 47 0.00 -3.97 12.80
CA GLN A 47 -0.43 -4.30 14.16
C GLN A 47 -1.96 -4.32 14.30
N HIS A 48 -2.66 -3.44 13.58
CA HIS A 48 -4.12 -3.40 13.59
C HIS A 48 -4.78 -4.66 12.98
N HIS A 49 -4.03 -5.41 12.18
CA HIS A 49 -4.45 -6.66 11.56
C HIS A 49 -3.71 -7.85 12.18
N ASP A 50 -3.48 -7.86 13.49
CA ASP A 50 -2.79 -8.96 14.19
C ASP A 50 -1.43 -9.33 13.58
N TYR A 51 -0.70 -8.32 13.08
CA TYR A 51 0.59 -8.48 12.42
C TYR A 51 0.55 -9.35 11.16
N VAL A 52 -0.58 -9.36 10.43
CA VAL A 52 -0.64 -9.89 9.06
C VAL A 52 -0.65 -8.78 8.02
N THR A 53 -0.45 -9.17 6.75
CA THR A 53 -0.39 -8.24 5.63
C THR A 53 -1.79 -7.87 5.15
N PRO A 54 -2.01 -6.65 4.60
CA PRO A 54 -3.31 -6.23 4.10
C PRO A 54 -3.88 -7.20 3.07
N TRP A 55 -3.01 -7.74 2.20
CA TRP A 55 -3.38 -8.74 1.21
C TRP A 55 -3.92 -10.03 1.84
N SER A 56 -3.33 -10.50 2.94
CA SER A 56 -3.78 -11.72 3.62
C SER A 56 -5.17 -11.53 4.24
N VAL A 57 -5.42 -10.36 4.84
CA VAL A 57 -6.74 -10.01 5.38
C VAL A 57 -7.79 -9.97 4.27
N TYR A 58 -7.46 -9.31 3.16
CA TYR A 58 -8.34 -9.20 2.01
C TYR A 58 -8.70 -10.56 1.39
N ARG A 59 -7.71 -11.42 1.16
CA ARG A 59 -7.90 -12.78 0.62
C ARG A 59 -8.68 -13.71 1.55
N SER A 60 -8.61 -13.47 2.85
CA SER A 60 -9.31 -14.28 3.85
C SER A 60 -10.79 -13.90 3.99
N GLN A 61 -11.24 -12.81 3.36
CA GLN A 61 -12.65 -12.39 3.37
C GLN A 61 -13.39 -12.96 2.15
N PRO A 62 -14.34 -13.90 2.33
CA PRO A 62 -14.95 -14.70 1.25
C PRO A 62 -15.82 -13.95 0.22
N GLY A 63 -15.81 -12.62 0.17
CA GLY A 63 -16.56 -11.83 -0.82
C GLY A 63 -15.82 -10.65 -1.42
N LEU A 64 -14.61 -10.37 -0.93
CA LEU A 64 -13.77 -9.31 -1.48
C LEU A 64 -12.77 -9.88 -2.48
N ALA A 65 -12.20 -11.06 -2.20
CA ALA A 65 -11.19 -11.69 -3.05
C ALA A 65 -11.68 -12.05 -4.47
N GLU A 66 -12.99 -12.15 -4.70
CA GLU A 66 -13.58 -12.42 -6.02
C GLU A 66 -13.75 -11.15 -6.88
N ALA A 67 -13.57 -9.96 -6.30
CA ALA A 67 -13.85 -8.67 -6.93
C ALA A 67 -12.60 -7.87 -7.37
N ALA A 68 -11.38 -8.39 -7.14
CA ALA A 68 -10.11 -7.79 -7.56
C ALA A 68 -9.41 -8.63 -8.64
#